data_AF-A0A1F8RCH6-F1
#
_entry.id   AF-A0A1F8RCH6-F1
#
_cell.length_a   1.000
_cell.length_b   1.000
_cell.length_c   1.000
_cell.angle_alpha   90.00
_cell.angle_beta   90.00
_cell.angle_gamma   90.00
#
_symmetry.space_group_name_H-M   'P 1'
#
loop_
_entity.id
_entity.type
_entity.pdbx_description
1 polymer ?
#
loop_
_entity_poly.entity_id
_entity_poly.type
_entity_poly.pdbx_seq_one_letter_code
_entity_poly.pdbx_strand_id
1 'polypeptide(L)'
;MAQLTRTREEIINRAAGLAVEYEQKYRGCCQCTFLAIVDALRWGGVEIVTEDIADRLFPGLCLLSAGVGITSDGSCGAVTGSVLAIGMGLGAAQGIGGRDMSTVGRGCEVVQRVILEKYDEKYRSQLCKDIQRKRYGKSWDFKIPEMGAEFLEVSGGCTIKETAVWATECILDEVQGSPV
;
A
#
# COMPACT_ATOMS: atom_id res chain seq x y z
N MET A 1 1.20 -12.75 20.07
CA MET A 1 1.60 -11.39 19.66
C MET A 1 3.01 -11.47 19.12
N ALA A 2 3.27 -10.90 17.94
CA ALA A 2 4.61 -10.90 17.37
C ALA A 2 5.56 -10.05 18.24
N GLN A 3 6.74 -10.58 18.57
CA GLN A 3 7.75 -9.80 19.28
C GLN A 3 8.50 -8.94 18.27
N LEU A 4 8.34 -7.62 18.35
CA LEU A 4 9.06 -6.69 17.48
C LEU A 4 10.54 -6.63 17.86
N THR A 5 11.41 -6.57 16.84
CA THR A 5 12.85 -6.35 17.00
C THR A 5 13.24 -4.88 16.89
N ARG A 6 12.28 -4.03 16.51
CA ARG A 6 12.37 -2.57 16.35
C ARG A 6 11.15 -1.92 16.99
N THR A 7 11.25 -0.65 17.34
CA THR A 7 10.09 0.08 17.86
C THR A 7 9.04 0.27 16.76
N ARG A 8 7.76 0.43 17.16
CA ARG A 8 6.65 0.70 16.25
C ARG A 8 6.94 1.91 15.34
N GLU A 9 7.45 2.99 15.93
CA GLU A 9 7.78 4.22 15.21
C GLU A 9 8.92 4.01 14.21
N GLU A 10 9.97 3.26 14.58
CA GLU A 10 11.05 2.91 13.65
C GLU A 10 10.55 2.13 12.43
N ILE A 11 9.64 1.17 12.62
CA ILE A 11 9.07 0.37 11.54
C ILE A 11 8.23 1.24 10.60
N ILE A 12 7.37 2.11 11.15
CA ILE A 12 6.55 3.02 10.36
C ILE A 12 7.43 4.00 9.58
N ASN A 13 8.46 4.57 10.20
CA ASN A 13 9.42 5.45 9.54
C ASN A 13 10.22 4.70 8.46
N ARG A 14 10.54 3.41 8.70
CA ARG A 14 11.17 2.55 7.69
C ARG A 14 10.26 2.35 6.49
N ALA A 15 8.97 2.08 6.68
CA ALA A 15 8.00 1.96 5.59
C ALA A 15 7.91 3.26 4.77
N ALA A 16 7.90 4.42 5.45
CA ALA A 16 7.90 5.72 4.78
C ALA A 16 9.17 5.94 3.94
N GLY A 17 10.34 5.58 4.46
CA GLY A 17 11.61 5.67 3.74
C GLY A 17 11.67 4.73 2.53
N LEU A 18 11.30 3.46 2.72
CA LEU A 18 11.25 2.47 1.65
C LEU A 18 10.25 2.85 0.55
N ALA A 19 9.12 3.44 0.90
CA ALA A 19 8.16 3.94 -0.08
C ALA A 19 8.77 4.97 -1.04
N VAL A 20 9.63 5.86 -0.53
CA VAL A 20 10.34 6.86 -1.35
C VAL A 20 11.45 6.20 -2.16
N GLU A 21 12.25 5.34 -1.53
CA GLU A 21 13.35 4.63 -2.19
C GLU A 21 12.86 3.75 -3.34
N TYR A 22 11.79 2.98 -3.10
CA TYR A 22 11.24 2.03 -4.06
C TYR A 22 10.54 2.74 -5.20
N GLU A 23 9.87 3.88 -4.97
CA GLU A 23 9.34 4.68 -6.07
C GLU A 23 10.47 5.10 -7.02
N GLN A 24 11.60 5.59 -6.50
CA GLN A 24 12.73 6.01 -7.33
C GLN A 24 13.34 4.84 -8.10
N LYS A 25 13.42 3.66 -7.47
CA LYS A 25 14.07 2.47 -8.02
C LYS A 25 13.20 1.70 -9.00
N TYR A 26 11.95 1.45 -8.64
CA TYR A 26 11.04 0.53 -9.34
C TYR A 26 9.89 1.23 -10.05
N ARG A 27 9.62 2.51 -9.71
CA ARG A 27 8.40 3.24 -10.12
C ARG A 27 7.14 2.48 -9.72
N GLY A 28 5.98 3.01 -10.12
CA GLY A 28 4.67 2.36 -9.95
C GLY A 28 4.20 2.28 -8.50
N CYS A 29 2.96 2.67 -8.29
CA CYS A 29 2.43 2.87 -6.94
C CYS A 29 2.04 1.58 -6.22
N CYS A 30 1.60 0.53 -6.92
CA CYS A 30 1.09 -0.67 -6.26
C CYS A 30 2.20 -1.51 -5.62
N GLN A 31 3.18 -1.91 -6.42
CA GLN A 31 4.31 -2.72 -5.95
C GLN A 31 5.17 -1.99 -4.91
N CYS A 32 5.41 -0.68 -5.09
CA CYS A 32 6.23 0.08 -4.15
C CYS A 32 5.56 0.21 -2.79
N THR A 33 4.24 0.44 -2.78
CA THR A 33 3.48 0.50 -1.52
C THR A 33 3.50 -0.84 -0.82
N PHE A 34 3.20 -1.92 -1.54
CA PHE A 34 3.19 -3.28 -0.99
C PHE A 34 4.55 -3.67 -0.41
N LEU A 35 5.63 -3.55 -1.19
CA LEU A 35 6.98 -3.92 -0.74
C LEU A 35 7.45 -3.05 0.42
N ALA A 36 7.18 -1.74 0.39
CA ALA A 36 7.57 -0.86 1.49
C ALA A 36 6.94 -1.28 2.83
N ILE A 37 5.68 -1.73 2.80
CA ILE A 37 4.98 -2.26 3.98
C ILE A 37 5.62 -3.59 4.41
N VAL A 38 5.72 -4.56 3.49
CA VAL A 38 6.22 -5.91 3.77
C VAL A 38 7.64 -5.90 4.31
N ASP A 39 8.54 -5.17 3.65
CA ASP A 39 9.96 -5.15 4.01
C ASP A 39 10.21 -4.38 5.32
N ALA A 40 9.44 -3.33 5.58
CA ALA A 40 9.52 -2.62 6.87
C ALA A 40 9.05 -3.52 8.02
N LEU A 41 7.93 -4.23 7.85
CA LEU A 41 7.41 -5.17 8.84
C LEU A 41 8.40 -6.32 9.09
N ARG A 42 8.94 -6.92 8.02
CA ARG A 42 9.97 -7.97 8.11
C ARG A 42 11.22 -7.48 8.84
N TRP A 43 11.70 -6.29 8.50
CA TRP A 43 12.82 -5.64 9.21
C TRP A 43 12.52 -5.42 10.70
N GLY A 44 11.26 -5.19 11.05
CA GLY A 44 10.74 -5.09 12.41
C GLY A 44 10.48 -6.42 13.13
N GLY A 45 10.70 -7.56 12.48
CA GLY A 45 10.45 -8.90 13.03
C GLY A 45 9.03 -9.44 12.81
N VAL A 46 8.24 -8.83 11.92
CA VAL A 46 6.88 -9.27 11.58
C VAL A 46 6.85 -9.79 10.14
N GLU A 47 6.77 -11.11 9.98
CA GLU A 47 6.61 -11.74 8.66
C GLU A 47 5.13 -11.93 8.34
N ILE A 48 4.59 -11.12 7.42
CA ILE A 48 3.19 -11.26 6.95
C ILE A 48 3.07 -12.08 5.66
N VAL A 49 4.17 -12.21 4.92
CA VAL A 49 4.27 -12.97 3.67
C VAL A 49 5.75 -13.28 3.42
N THR A 50 6.07 -14.47 2.93
CA THR A 50 7.47 -14.85 2.64
C THR A 50 8.04 -14.03 1.48
N GLU A 51 9.37 -13.90 1.45
CA GLU A 51 10.09 -13.22 0.36
C GLU A 51 9.78 -13.84 -1.02
N ASP A 52 9.81 -15.17 -1.17
CA ASP A 52 9.48 -15.85 -2.44
C ASP A 52 8.05 -15.51 -2.92
N ILE A 53 7.07 -15.42 -2.01
CA ILE A 53 5.71 -15.04 -2.40
C ILE A 53 5.65 -13.55 -2.77
N ALA A 54 6.30 -12.68 -2.00
CA ALA A 54 6.36 -11.25 -2.31
C ALA A 54 6.97 -10.99 -3.71
N ASP A 55 8.06 -11.68 -4.04
CA ASP A 55 8.72 -11.60 -5.34
C ASP A 55 7.83 -12.11 -6.48
N ARG A 56 7.09 -13.20 -6.27
CA ARG A 56 6.14 -13.73 -7.26
C ARG A 56 4.95 -12.80 -7.48
N LEU A 57 4.53 -12.05 -6.46
CA LEU A 57 3.46 -11.06 -6.59
C LEU A 57 3.92 -9.81 -7.33
N PHE A 58 5.21 -9.46 -7.25
CA PHE A 58 5.75 -8.21 -7.76
C PHE A 58 5.36 -7.90 -9.22
N PRO A 59 5.54 -8.80 -10.21
CA PRO A 59 5.15 -8.51 -11.59
C PRO A 59 3.64 -8.25 -11.75
N GLY A 60 2.81 -8.97 -11.00
CA GLY A 60 1.35 -8.77 -11.01
C GLY A 60 0.96 -7.43 -10.40
N LEU A 61 1.61 -7.04 -9.29
CA LEU A 61 1.41 -5.73 -8.67
C LEU A 61 1.85 -4.58 -9.59
N CYS A 62 2.92 -4.75 -10.36
CA CYS A 62 3.31 -3.77 -11.38
C CYS A 62 2.17 -3.51 -12.38
N LEU A 63 1.42 -4.52 -12.80
CA LEU A 63 0.29 -4.37 -13.71
C LEU A 63 -0.91 -3.66 -13.07
N LEU A 64 -0.98 -3.58 -11.74
CA LEU A 64 -2.02 -2.83 -11.02
C LEU A 64 -1.63 -1.36 -10.80
N SER A 65 -0.44 -0.94 -11.23
CA SER A 65 -0.01 0.45 -11.13
C SER A 65 -0.77 1.38 -12.06
N ALA A 66 -0.83 2.66 -11.63
CA ALA A 66 -1.63 3.68 -12.29
C ALA A 66 -3.09 3.23 -12.54
N GLY A 67 -3.58 2.35 -11.66
CA GLY A 67 -4.96 1.87 -11.51
C GLY A 67 -5.68 1.60 -12.81
N VAL A 68 -5.31 0.69 -13.69
CA VAL A 68 -4.60 -0.58 -13.53
C VAL A 68 -4.00 -0.89 -14.89
N GLY A 69 -2.69 -0.86 -15.04
CA GLY A 69 -2.09 -0.93 -16.36
C GLY A 69 -2.23 0.42 -17.04
N ILE A 70 -1.83 1.47 -16.31
CA ILE A 70 -1.55 2.81 -16.85
C ILE A 70 -2.75 3.57 -17.44
N THR A 71 -3.97 3.24 -17.01
CA THR A 71 -5.20 3.89 -17.51
C THR A 71 -5.64 5.10 -16.68
N SER A 72 -5.24 5.20 -15.41
CA SER A 72 -5.75 6.16 -14.42
C SER A 72 -7.25 6.03 -14.07
N ASP A 73 -7.99 5.11 -14.68
CA ASP A 73 -9.46 5.04 -14.59
C ASP A 73 -9.98 4.19 -13.43
N GLY A 74 -9.15 3.34 -12.85
CA GLY A 74 -9.46 2.46 -11.74
C GLY A 74 -8.89 2.92 -10.40
N SER A 75 -8.93 2.02 -9.44
CA SER A 75 -8.46 2.24 -8.06
C SER A 75 -6.98 2.62 -8.04
N CYS A 76 -6.63 3.57 -7.17
CA CYS A 76 -5.23 3.93 -6.93
C CYS A 76 -4.39 2.69 -6.57
N GLY A 77 -3.25 2.52 -7.25
CA GLY A 77 -2.37 1.38 -6.99
C GLY A 77 -1.84 1.36 -5.54
N ALA A 78 -1.60 2.52 -4.91
CA ALA A 78 -1.20 2.56 -3.50
C ALA A 78 -2.29 2.00 -2.57
N VAL A 79 -3.57 2.27 -2.87
CA VAL A 79 -4.70 1.65 -2.17
C VAL A 79 -4.67 0.14 -2.39
N THR A 80 -4.58 -0.30 -3.64
CA THR A 80 -4.57 -1.74 -4.00
C THR A 80 -3.44 -2.51 -3.31
N GLY A 81 -2.21 -2.00 -3.35
CA GLY A 81 -1.06 -2.64 -2.69
C GLY A 81 -1.21 -2.69 -1.17
N SER A 82 -1.78 -1.65 -0.57
CA SER A 82 -2.04 -1.60 0.87
C SER A 82 -3.13 -2.57 1.31
N VAL A 83 -4.22 -2.68 0.55
CA VAL A 83 -5.30 -3.64 0.82
C VAL A 83 -4.77 -5.07 0.79
N LEU A 84 -3.89 -5.39 -0.17
CA LEU A 84 -3.27 -6.71 -0.23
C LEU A 84 -2.39 -6.98 1.00
N ALA A 85 -1.54 -6.02 1.39
CA ALA A 85 -0.68 -6.16 2.56
C ALA A 85 -1.49 -6.28 3.87
N ILE A 86 -2.56 -5.49 4.03
CA ILE A 86 -3.46 -5.57 5.19
C ILE A 86 -4.12 -6.95 5.27
N GLY A 87 -4.63 -7.47 4.14
CA GLY A 87 -5.22 -8.82 4.10
C GLY A 87 -4.24 -9.91 4.54
N MET A 88 -2.98 -9.84 4.07
CA MET A 88 -1.91 -10.75 4.50
C MET A 88 -1.58 -10.59 5.98
N GLY A 89 -1.48 -9.35 6.47
CA GLY A 89 -1.22 -9.05 7.87
C GLY A 89 -2.31 -9.58 8.81
N LEU A 90 -3.58 -9.41 8.46
CA LEU A 90 -4.71 -9.95 9.21
C LEU A 90 -4.72 -11.48 9.22
N GLY A 91 -4.44 -12.11 8.07
CA GLY A 91 -4.28 -13.55 7.98
C GLY A 91 -3.16 -14.06 8.90
N ALA A 92 -1.98 -13.44 8.82
CA ALA A 92 -0.83 -13.78 9.65
C ALA A 92 -1.13 -13.59 11.15
N ALA A 93 -1.77 -12.48 11.55
CA ALA A 93 -2.12 -12.20 12.94
C ALA A 93 -3.05 -13.26 13.55
N GLN A 94 -3.95 -13.82 12.75
CA GLN A 94 -4.94 -14.81 13.18
C GLN A 94 -4.50 -16.26 12.91
N GLY A 95 -3.33 -16.49 12.30
CA GLY A 95 -2.89 -17.81 11.87
C GLY A 95 -3.77 -18.42 10.77
N ILE A 96 -4.45 -17.56 9.99
CA ILE A 96 -5.41 -17.94 8.95
C ILE A 96 -4.71 -17.92 7.59
N GLY A 97 -4.92 -18.97 6.79
CA GLY A 97 -4.37 -19.10 5.45
C GLY A 97 -5.28 -19.90 4.52
N GLY A 98 -4.88 -20.03 3.26
CA GLY A 98 -5.68 -20.72 2.25
C GLY A 98 -6.87 -19.90 1.76
N ARG A 99 -8.00 -20.56 1.46
CA ARG A 99 -9.24 -19.92 0.98
C ARG A 99 -10.26 -19.68 2.10
N ASP A 100 -9.77 -19.42 3.31
CA ASP A 100 -10.61 -19.11 4.46
C ASP A 100 -11.17 -17.68 4.35
N MET A 101 -12.48 -17.55 4.49
CA MET A 101 -13.22 -16.29 4.32
C MET A 101 -13.59 -15.63 5.65
N SER A 102 -13.24 -16.22 6.79
CA SER A 102 -13.61 -15.75 8.14
C SER A 102 -13.09 -14.34 8.45
N THR A 103 -11.97 -13.93 7.85
CA THR A 103 -11.39 -12.60 8.04
C THR A 103 -11.95 -11.53 7.11
N VAL A 104 -12.73 -11.89 6.09
CA VAL A 104 -13.11 -10.95 5.01
C VAL A 104 -13.98 -9.81 5.51
N GLY A 105 -14.97 -10.08 6.37
CA GLY A 105 -15.82 -9.02 6.94
C GLY A 105 -15.00 -7.98 7.68
N ARG A 106 -14.20 -8.42 8.66
CA ARG A 106 -13.28 -7.56 9.42
C ARG A 106 -12.27 -6.87 8.51
N GLY A 107 -11.70 -7.58 7.54
CA GLY A 107 -10.74 -7.02 6.59
C GLY A 107 -11.32 -5.87 5.78
N CYS A 108 -12.57 -5.99 5.33
CA CYS A 108 -13.30 -4.92 4.65
C CYS A 108 -13.52 -3.71 5.58
N GLU A 109 -13.91 -3.92 6.84
CA GLU A 109 -14.09 -2.84 7.82
C GLU A 109 -12.77 -2.10 8.11
N VAL A 110 -11.68 -2.86 8.30
CA VAL A 110 -10.33 -2.32 8.50
C VAL A 110 -9.89 -1.48 7.30
N VAL A 111 -10.07 -1.99 6.08
CA VAL A 111 -9.72 -1.25 4.85
C VAL A 111 -10.56 0.01 4.70
N GLN A 112 -11.86 -0.05 4.98
CA GLN A 112 -12.74 1.11 4.95
C GLN A 112 -12.23 2.21 5.87
N ARG A 113 -11.97 1.88 7.13
CA ARG A 113 -11.54 2.84 8.14
C ARG A 113 -10.11 3.37 7.93
N VAL A 114 -9.15 2.48 7.70
CA VAL A 114 -7.72 2.83 7.72
C VAL A 114 -7.28 3.48 6.42
N ILE A 115 -7.90 3.09 5.30
CA ILE A 115 -7.52 3.55 3.97
C ILE A 115 -8.63 4.39 3.34
N LEU A 116 -9.83 3.85 3.14
CA LEU A 116 -10.83 4.51 2.31
C LEU A 116 -11.42 5.78 2.94
N GLU A 117 -11.67 5.81 4.25
CA GLU A 117 -12.10 7.03 4.96
C GLU A 117 -11.07 8.15 4.86
N LYS A 118 -9.78 7.82 5.04
CA LYS A 118 -8.68 8.80 4.88
C LYS A 118 -8.57 9.29 3.43
N TYR A 119 -8.80 8.41 2.46
CA TYR A 119 -8.84 8.78 1.04
C TYR A 119 -10.08 9.62 0.71
N ASP A 120 -11.24 9.33 1.29
CA ASP A 120 -12.42 10.16 1.12
C ASP A 120 -12.20 11.55 1.73
N GLU A 121 -11.67 11.64 2.95
CA GLU A 121 -11.40 12.92 3.60
C GLU A 121 -10.44 13.80 2.78
N LYS A 122 -9.33 13.23 2.29
CA LYS A 122 -8.31 13.97 1.54
C LYS A 122 -8.67 14.20 0.07
N TYR A 123 -9.22 13.17 -0.57
CA TYR A 123 -9.35 13.09 -2.04
C TYR A 123 -10.77 12.95 -2.55
N ARG A 124 -11.73 12.65 -1.68
CA ARG A 124 -13.15 12.38 -2.01
C ARG A 124 -13.34 11.24 -3.02
N SER A 125 -12.31 10.39 -3.18
CA SER A 125 -12.28 9.29 -4.15
C SER A 125 -11.06 8.39 -3.93
N GLN A 126 -11.21 7.09 -4.21
CA GLN A 126 -10.07 6.16 -4.33
C GLN A 126 -9.57 6.00 -5.78
N LEU A 127 -10.20 6.65 -6.77
CA LEU A 127 -9.82 6.53 -8.18
C LEU A 127 -8.56 7.32 -8.48
N CYS A 128 -7.64 6.71 -9.25
CA CYS A 128 -6.32 7.28 -9.50
C CYS A 128 -6.39 8.68 -10.12
N LYS A 129 -7.22 8.87 -11.16
CA LYS A 129 -7.45 10.17 -11.80
C LYS A 129 -8.02 11.24 -10.87
N ASP A 130 -8.89 10.89 -9.93
CA ASP A 130 -9.52 11.86 -9.04
C ASP A 130 -8.55 12.35 -7.98
N ILE A 131 -7.74 11.43 -7.44
CA ILE A 131 -6.63 11.76 -6.54
C ILE A 131 -5.64 12.69 -7.23
N GLN A 132 -5.26 12.39 -8.48
CA GLN A 132 -4.37 13.25 -9.25
C GLN A 132 -4.98 14.66 -9.43
N ARG A 133 -6.25 14.75 -9.85
CA ARG A 133 -6.94 16.05 -10.00
C ARG A 133 -6.98 16.83 -8.70
N LYS A 134 -7.31 16.18 -7.60
CA LYS A 134 -7.39 16.85 -6.29
C LYS A 134 -6.04 17.37 -5.83
N ARG A 135 -4.98 16.58 -6.04
CA ARG A 135 -3.64 16.86 -5.50
C ARG A 135 -2.81 17.79 -6.38
N TYR A 136 -3.00 17.73 -7.70
CA TYR A 136 -2.17 18.45 -8.68
C TYR A 136 -2.97 19.32 -9.65
N GLY A 137 -4.31 19.32 -9.57
CA GLY A 137 -5.17 20.06 -10.50
C GLY A 137 -5.31 19.41 -11.89
N LYS A 138 -4.68 18.26 -12.13
CA LYS A 138 -4.65 17.55 -13.41
C LYS A 138 -4.64 16.04 -13.20
N SER A 139 -5.17 15.29 -14.18
CA SER A 139 -4.97 13.84 -14.30
C SER A 139 -4.17 13.53 -15.55
N TRP A 140 -3.34 12.49 -15.51
CA TRP A 140 -2.50 12.07 -16.61
C TRP A 140 -2.98 10.75 -17.23
N ASP A 141 -2.94 10.69 -18.57
CA ASP A 141 -3.06 9.42 -19.30
C ASP A 141 -1.65 8.87 -19.48
N PHE A 142 -1.32 7.82 -18.74
CA PHE A 142 0.01 7.24 -18.74
C PHE A 142 0.31 6.38 -19.98
N LYS A 143 -0.67 6.18 -20.88
CA LYS A 143 -0.40 5.64 -22.22
C LYS A 143 0.37 6.64 -23.10
N ILE A 144 0.35 7.93 -22.72
CA ILE A 144 1.11 8.99 -23.38
C ILE A 144 2.44 9.17 -22.61
N PRO A 145 3.59 8.81 -23.19
CA PRO A 145 4.87 8.81 -22.49
C PRO A 145 5.25 10.17 -21.87
N GLU A 146 4.95 11.27 -22.56
CA GLU A 146 5.27 12.64 -22.12
C GLU A 146 4.47 13.02 -20.87
N MET A 147 3.20 12.60 -20.81
CA MET A 147 2.35 12.79 -19.63
C MET A 147 2.88 11.98 -18.44
N GLY A 148 3.38 10.76 -18.69
CA GLY A 148 4.03 9.96 -17.66
C GLY A 148 5.29 10.62 -17.11
N ALA A 149 6.15 11.16 -17.98
CA ALA A 149 7.35 11.89 -17.57
C ALA A 149 7.02 13.12 -16.73
N GLU A 150 6.07 13.96 -17.19
CA GLU A 150 5.59 15.14 -16.46
C GLU A 150 5.09 14.75 -15.05
N PHE A 151 4.31 13.68 -14.94
CA PHE A 151 3.82 13.21 -13.65
C PHE A 151 4.97 12.81 -12.71
N LEU A 152 5.99 12.11 -13.21
CA LEU A 152 7.12 11.69 -12.38
C LEU A 152 7.91 12.88 -11.81
N GLU A 153 7.99 13.99 -12.52
CA GLU A 153 8.65 15.22 -12.04
C GLU A 153 7.90 15.89 -10.90
N VAL A 154 6.56 15.87 -10.93
CA VAL A 154 5.72 16.61 -9.96
C VAL A 154 5.16 15.75 -8.83
N SER A 155 5.08 14.43 -9.03
CA SER A 155 4.31 13.56 -8.14
C SER A 155 4.94 13.41 -6.76
N GLY A 156 6.27 13.43 -6.66
CA GLY A 156 6.99 13.12 -5.41
C GLY A 156 6.54 11.79 -4.78
N GLY A 157 6.23 10.79 -5.61
CA GLY A 157 5.69 9.50 -5.18
C GLY A 157 4.21 9.49 -4.78
N CYS A 158 3.47 10.57 -5.10
CA CYS A 158 2.03 10.68 -4.93
C CYS A 158 1.54 10.26 -3.54
N THR A 159 0.72 9.22 -3.45
CA THR A 159 0.16 8.72 -2.19
C THR A 159 0.87 7.48 -1.64
N ILE A 160 1.96 7.00 -2.27
CA ILE A 160 2.67 5.77 -1.89
C ILE A 160 3.09 5.83 -0.43
N LYS A 161 3.85 6.88 -0.04
CA LYS A 161 4.39 7.04 1.31
C LYS A 161 3.31 7.07 2.39
N GLU A 162 2.29 7.90 2.24
CA GLU A 162 1.26 8.03 3.27
C GLU A 162 0.41 6.76 3.41
N THR A 163 0.13 6.07 2.30
CA THR A 163 -0.68 4.85 2.33
C THR A 163 0.10 3.70 2.93
N ALA A 164 1.40 3.58 2.60
CA ALA A 164 2.30 2.63 3.24
C ALA A 164 2.35 2.82 4.75
N VAL A 165 2.48 4.07 5.22
CA VAL A 165 2.46 4.40 6.65
C VAL A 165 1.17 3.94 7.32
N TRP A 166 0.01 4.27 6.76
CA TRP A 166 -1.28 3.91 7.36
C TRP A 166 -1.49 2.40 7.42
N ALA A 167 -1.11 1.68 6.37
CA ALA A 167 -1.24 0.23 6.31
C ALA A 167 -0.27 -0.46 7.28
N THR A 168 0.99 -0.03 7.35
CA THR A 168 1.98 -0.56 8.31
C THR A 168 1.53 -0.34 9.74
N GLU A 169 1.05 0.86 10.09
CA GLU A 169 0.48 1.17 11.40
C GLU A 169 -0.65 0.22 11.76
N CYS A 170 -1.63 0.04 10.87
CA CYS A 170 -2.75 -0.86 11.11
C CYS A 170 -2.32 -2.32 11.28
N ILE A 171 -1.41 -2.82 10.46
CA ILE A 171 -0.94 -4.20 10.56
C ILE A 171 -0.20 -4.41 11.88
N LEU A 172 0.60 -3.43 12.34
CA LEU A 172 1.27 -3.50 13.63
C LEU A 172 0.27 -3.59 14.78
N ASP A 173 -0.80 -2.80 14.75
CA ASP A 173 -1.82 -2.84 15.81
C ASP A 173 -2.50 -4.22 15.89
N GLU A 174 -2.76 -4.83 14.73
CA GLU A 174 -3.36 -6.16 14.60
C GLU A 174 -2.44 -7.29 15.12
N VAL A 175 -1.15 -7.29 14.76
CA VAL A 175 -0.20 -8.35 15.19
C VAL A 175 0.24 -8.21 16.65
N GLN A 176 0.16 -7.01 17.21
CA GLN A 176 0.46 -6.73 18.61
C GLN A 176 -0.76 -6.87 19.52
N GLY A 177 -1.97 -6.97 18.97
CA GLY A 177 -3.21 -7.10 19.75
C GLY A 177 -3.63 -5.79 20.44
N SER A 178 -3.20 -4.64 19.91
CA SER A 178 -3.74 -3.35 20.34
C SER A 178 -5.15 -3.20 19.78
N PRO A 179 -6.16 -2.79 20.59
CA PRO A 179 -7.48 -2.52 20.06
C PRO A 179 -7.38 -1.33 19.10
N VAL A 180 -7.59 -1.62 17.82
CA VAL A 180 -7.63 -0.62 16.73
C VAL A 180 -8.96 0.10 16.75
#